data_AF-A0ABD5N464-F1
#
_entry.id   AF-A0ABD5N464-F1
#
_cell.length_a   1.000
_cell.length_b   1.000
_cell.length_c   1.000
_cell.angle_alpha   90.00
_cell.angle_beta   90.00
_cell.angle_gamma   90.00
#
_symmetry.space_group_name_H-M   'P 1'
#
loop_
_entity.id
_entity.type
_entity.pdbx_description
1 polymer ?
#
loop_
_entity_poly.entity_id
_entity_poly.type
_entity_poly.pdbx_seq_one_letter_code
_entity_poly.pdbx_strand_id
1 'polypeptide(L)'
;MKKGEIGTVTALIVIMVLIFFAAAYDLVSRKCNSNDDCGDEQYCGSDFKCHSFPTSVQRRGTGLVIPALIMGLSLIISTHIFTKKFSFYREKKESKKEQKDQHDFSDLQH
;
A
#
# COMPACT_ATOMS: atom_id res chain seq x y z
N MET A 1 4.05 -22.64 -15.59
CA MET A 1 3.56 -21.43 -14.88
C MET A 1 4.14 -21.41 -13.47
N LYS A 2 4.88 -20.36 -13.10
CA LYS A 2 5.55 -20.29 -11.81
C LYS A 2 4.50 -20.04 -10.73
N LYS A 3 4.34 -20.97 -9.78
CA LYS A 3 3.37 -20.88 -8.67
C LYS A 3 3.47 -19.59 -7.83
N GLY A 4 4.58 -18.85 -7.95
CA GLY A 4 4.77 -17.54 -7.31
C GLY A 4 4.05 -16.35 -7.97
N GLU A 5 3.71 -16.41 -9.26
CA GLU A 5 3.05 -15.27 -9.95
C GLU A 5 1.56 -15.16 -9.60
N ILE A 6 0.89 -16.31 -9.39
CA ILE A 6 -0.54 -16.35 -9.09
C ILE A 6 -0.84 -15.65 -7.75
N GLY A 7 -0.02 -15.87 -6.73
CA GLY A 7 -0.21 -15.26 -5.41
C GLY A 7 -0.14 -13.73 -5.43
N THR A 8 0.78 -13.15 -6.20
CA THR A 8 0.90 -11.70 -6.35
C THR A 8 -0.28 -11.07 -7.07
N VAL A 9 -0.77 -11.72 -8.13
CA VAL A 9 -1.92 -11.23 -8.89
C VAL A 9 -3.20 -11.30 -8.05
N THR A 10 -3.41 -12.41 -7.34
CA THR A 10 -4.56 -12.55 -6.43
C THR A 10 -4.53 -11.51 -5.30
N ALA A 11 -3.37 -11.26 -4.68
CA ALA A 11 -3.26 -10.24 -3.63
C ALA A 11 -3.58 -8.83 -4.13
N LEU A 12 -3.12 -8.47 -5.33
CA LEU A 12 -3.40 -7.17 -5.96
C LEU A 12 -4.90 -6.99 -6.23
N ILE A 13 -5.56 -8.03 -6.73
CA ILE A 13 -7.01 -8.02 -6.98
C ILE A 13 -7.78 -7.84 -5.67
N VAL A 14 -7.39 -8.54 -4.60
CA VAL A 14 -8.04 -8.39 -3.28
C VAL A 14 -7.88 -6.97 -2.74
N ILE A 15 -6.70 -6.36 -2.87
CA ILE A 15 -6.47 -4.97 -2.45
C ILE A 15 -7.35 -3.99 -3.24
N MET A 16 -7.42 -4.15 -4.56
CA MET A 16 -8.30 -3.34 -5.42
C MET A 16 -9.76 -3.44 -4.99
N VAL A 17 -10.23 -4.65 -4.72
CA VAL A 17 -11.61 -4.90 -4.25
C VAL A 17 -11.86 -4.22 -2.90
N LEU A 18 -10.92 -4.30 -1.96
CA LEU A 18 -11.05 -3.64 -0.65
C LEU A 18 -11.09 -2.12 -0.78
N ILE A 19 -10.26 -1.53 -1.63
CA ILE A 19 -10.27 -0.08 -1.91
C ILE A 19 -11.61 0.32 -2.54
N PHE A 20 -12.12 -0.46 -3.49
CA PHE A 20 -13.40 -0.21 -4.13
C PHE A 20 -14.56 -0.23 -3.12
N PHE A 21 -14.61 -1.23 -2.24
CA PHE A 21 -15.62 -1.28 -1.19
C PHE A 21 -15.49 -0.11 -0.20
N ALA A 22 -14.28 0.24 0.23
CA ALA A 22 -14.06 1.39 1.10
C ALA A 22 -14.59 2.69 0.48
N ALA A 23 -14.27 2.94 -0.81
CA ALA A 23 -14.77 4.10 -1.54
C ALA A 23 -16.30 4.07 -1.72
N ALA A 24 -16.89 2.89 -1.96
CA ALA A 24 -18.34 2.73 -2.10
C ALA A 24 -19.09 3.00 -0.77
N TYR A 25 -18.51 2.61 0.37
CA TYR A 25 -19.07 2.91 1.68
C TYR A 25 -19.10 4.41 1.98
N ASP A 26 -18.08 5.16 1.56
CA ASP A 26 -18.06 6.62 1.70
C ASP A 26 -19.17 7.30 0.86
N LEU A 27 -19.49 6.76 -0.31
CA LEU A 27 -20.58 7.27 -1.15
C LEU A 27 -21.97 7.05 -0.55
N VAL A 28 -22.22 5.87 0.02
CA VAL A 28 -23.52 5.54 0.65
C VAL A 28 -23.73 6.25 1.97
N SER A 29 -22.64 6.56 2.69
CA SER A 29 -22.72 7.21 4.00
C SER A 29 -22.78 8.74 3.95
N ARG A 30 -22.79 9.34 2.75
CA ARG A 30 -22.99 10.79 2.57
C ARG A 30 -24.37 11.22 3.07
N LYS A 31 -24.39 12.15 4.02
CA LYS A 31 -25.59 12.79 4.57
C LYS A 31 -25.75 14.25 4.13
N CYS A 32 -24.67 14.93 3.76
CA CYS A 32 -24.67 16.32 3.31
C CYS A 32 -23.67 16.53 2.17
N ASN A 33 -23.90 17.57 1.35
CA ASN A 33 -22.98 18.00 0.29
C ASN A 33 -22.61 19.49 0.44
N SER A 34 -23.49 20.30 1.04
CA SER A 34 -23.22 21.68 1.46
C SER A 34 -23.59 21.90 2.93
N ASN A 35 -23.18 23.04 3.48
CA ASN A 35 -23.56 23.42 4.84
C ASN A 35 -25.07 23.67 4.98
N ASP A 36 -25.73 24.07 3.89
CA ASP A 36 -27.18 24.33 3.86
C ASP A 36 -28.01 23.03 3.99
N ASP A 37 -27.39 21.87 3.75
CA ASP A 37 -28.01 20.55 3.97
C ASP A 37 -28.06 20.17 5.47
N CYS A 38 -27.38 20.93 6.34
CA CYS A 38 -27.28 20.70 7.78
C CYS A 38 -28.08 21.76 8.58
N GLY A 39 -28.40 21.47 9.85
CA GLY A 39 -29.12 22.44 10.70
C GLY A 39 -28.28 23.65 11.10
N ASP A 40 -28.91 24.70 11.62
CA ASP A 40 -28.31 26.04 11.86
C ASP A 40 -27.00 26.04 12.70
N GLU A 41 -26.82 25.06 13.57
CA GLU A 41 -25.65 24.92 14.46
C GLU A 41 -24.69 23.78 14.02
N GLN A 42 -24.76 23.40 12.74
CA GLN A 42 -23.99 22.30 12.17
C GLN A 42 -23.34 22.72 10.84
N TYR A 43 -22.22 22.08 10.52
CA TYR A 43 -21.54 22.23 9.23
C TYR A 43 -21.34 20.88 8.56
N CYS A 44 -21.25 20.86 7.24
CA CYS A 44 -20.95 19.64 6.50
C CYS A 44 -19.44 19.38 6.54
N GLY A 45 -19.06 18.26 7.16
CA GLY A 45 -17.67 17.81 7.23
C GLY A 45 -17.19 17.21 5.91
N SER A 46 -15.87 17.06 5.76
CA SER A 46 -15.24 16.39 4.60
C SER A 46 -15.57 14.89 4.51
N ASP A 47 -16.10 14.31 5.59
CA ASP A 47 -16.68 12.96 5.64
C ASP A 47 -18.16 12.94 5.22
N PHE A 48 -18.67 14.05 4.67
CA PHE A 48 -20.05 14.22 4.19
C PHE A 48 -21.10 13.99 5.27
N LYS A 49 -20.77 14.32 6.53
CA LYS A 49 -21.67 14.24 7.67
C LYS A 49 -21.82 15.62 8.32
N CYS A 50 -23.00 15.89 8.87
CA CYS A 50 -23.21 17.10 9.65
C CYS A 50 -22.52 16.98 11.01
N HIS A 51 -21.63 17.91 11.32
CA HIS A 51 -20.96 18.03 12.62
C HIS A 51 -21.42 19.30 13.30
N SER A 52 -21.60 19.25 14.62
CA SER A 52 -21.85 20.46 15.41
C SER A 52 -20.60 21.34 15.43
N PHE A 53 -20.79 22.66 15.44
CA PHE A 53 -19.68 23.58 15.65
C PHE A 53 -19.00 23.31 17.00
N PRO A 54 -17.66 23.22 17.06
CA PRO A 54 -16.97 22.94 18.30
C PRO A 54 -17.12 24.13 19.27
N THR A 55 -17.87 23.94 20.36
CA THR A 55 -18.07 24.96 21.42
C THR A 55 -16.88 25.06 22.38
N SER A 56 -15.90 24.17 22.26
CA SER A 56 -14.63 24.23 22.97
C SER A 56 -13.51 23.69 22.10
N VAL A 57 -12.32 24.28 22.19
CA VAL A 57 -11.11 23.84 21.47
C VAL A 57 -10.59 22.55 22.12
N GLN A 58 -11.38 21.48 22.07
CA GLN A 58 -10.96 20.18 22.53
C GLN A 58 -10.00 19.64 21.48
N ARG A 59 -8.69 19.71 21.77
CA ARG A 59 -7.65 19.05 20.97
C ARG A 59 -8.00 17.57 20.93
N ARG A 60 -8.72 17.13 19.89
CA ARG A 60 -8.82 15.72 19.53
C ARG A 60 -7.39 15.25 19.32
N GLY A 61 -6.87 14.49 20.29
CA GLY A 61 -5.62 13.78 20.13
C GLY A 61 -5.78 12.91 18.90
N THR A 62 -5.13 13.30 17.81
CA THR A 62 -5.13 12.54 16.58
C THR A 62 -4.52 11.18 16.92
N GLY A 63 -5.34 10.13 16.85
CA GLY A 63 -4.93 8.76 17.11
C GLY A 63 -3.95 8.29 16.04
N LEU A 64 -2.73 8.80 16.09
CA LEU A 64 -1.62 8.49 15.19
C LEU A 64 -1.10 7.06 15.37
N VAL A 65 -1.60 6.35 16.39
CA VAL A 65 -1.27 4.96 16.68
C VAL A 65 -1.59 4.06 15.49
N ILE A 66 -2.78 4.23 14.90
CA ILE A 66 -3.21 3.41 13.76
C ILE A 66 -2.34 3.65 12.51
N PRO A 67 -2.13 4.90 12.03
CA PRO A 67 -1.27 5.11 10.87
C PRO A 67 0.20 4.75 11.15
N ALA A 68 0.71 4.95 12.37
CA ALA A 68 2.06 4.53 12.73
C ALA A 68 2.23 3.01 12.68
N LEU A 69 1.21 2.25 13.10
CA LEU A 69 1.22 0.79 13.07
C LEU A 69 1.22 0.25 11.64
N ILE A 70 0.43 0.86 10.74
CA ILE A 70 0.41 0.51 9.30
C ILE A 70 1.78 0.78 8.67
N MET A 71 2.39 1.93 8.93
CA MET A 71 3.72 2.27 8.43
C MET A 71 4.80 1.30 8.96
N GLY A 72 4.72 0.92 10.24
CA GLY A 72 5.64 -0.05 10.83
C GLY A 72 5.55 -1.43 10.19
N LEU A 73 4.33 -1.96 10.01
CA LEU A 73 4.12 -3.28 9.39
C LEU A 73 4.57 -3.32 7.93
N SER A 74 4.32 -2.24 7.18
CA SER A 74 4.77 -2.08 5.79
C SER A 74 6.29 -2.25 5.66
N LEU A 75 7.06 -1.60 6.54
CA LEU A 75 8.52 -1.69 6.52
C LEU A 75 9.02 -3.11 6.82
N ILE A 76 8.45 -3.79 7.83
CA ILE A 76 8.85 -5.16 8.19
C ILE A 76 8.63 -6.11 7.02
N ILE A 77 7.46 -6.04 6.37
CA ILE A 77 7.13 -6.88 5.22
C ILE A 77 8.08 -6.56 4.04
N SER A 78 8.31 -5.27 3.77
CA SER A 78 9.20 -4.83 2.70
C SER A 78 10.61 -5.37 2.90
N THR A 79 11.18 -5.21 4.09
CA THR A 79 12.51 -5.75 4.43
C THR A 79 12.55 -7.26 4.24
N HIS A 80 11.55 -8.00 4.71
CA HIS A 80 11.55 -9.46 4.59
C HIS A 80 11.50 -9.96 3.14
N ILE A 81 10.74 -9.26 2.27
CA ILE A 81 10.69 -9.55 0.83
C ILE A 81 12.01 -9.18 0.16
N PHE A 82 12.58 -8.01 0.50
CA PHE A 82 13.82 -7.53 -0.10
C PHE A 82 14.99 -8.46 0.23
N THR A 83 15.09 -8.95 1.47
CA THR A 83 16.16 -9.88 1.88
C THR A 83 16.11 -11.19 1.09
N LYS A 84 14.92 -11.73 0.78
CA LYS A 84 14.78 -12.95 -0.03
C LYS A 84 15.05 -12.74 -1.51
N LYS A 85 14.68 -11.58 -2.07
CA LYS A 85 14.95 -11.26 -3.49
C LYS A 85 16.41 -10.92 -3.74
N PHE A 86 17.09 -10.29 -2.77
CA PHE A 86 18.47 -9.85 -2.91
C PHE A 86 19.46 -11.01 -2.95
N SER A 87 19.24 -12.09 -2.17
CA SER A 87 20.09 -13.29 -2.25
C SER A 87 19.97 -13.98 -3.60
N PHE A 88 18.75 -14.10 -4.14
CA PHE A 88 18.51 -14.72 -5.45
C PHE A 88 19.05 -13.88 -6.63
N TYR A 89 19.04 -12.55 -6.52
CA TYR A 89 19.61 -11.68 -7.55
C TYR A 89 21.14 -11.76 -7.59
N ARG A 90 21.78 -11.98 -6.44
CA ARG A 90 23.23 -12.12 -6.32
C ARG A 90 23.72 -13.45 -6.94
N GLU A 91 23.02 -14.55 -6.67
CA GLU A 91 23.35 -15.88 -7.21
C GLU A 91 23.28 -15.91 -8.75
N LYS A 92 22.23 -15.30 -9.34
CA LYS A 92 22.12 -15.19 -10.81
C LYS A 92 23.21 -14.36 -11.47
N LYS A 93 23.81 -13.41 -10.74
CA LYS A 93 24.84 -12.54 -11.29
C LYS A 93 26.20 -13.24 -11.33
N GLU A 94 26.46 -14.15 -10.38
CA GLU A 94 27.68 -14.95 -10.35
C GLU A 94 27.66 -16.04 -11.42
N SER A 95 26.56 -16.80 -11.57
CA SER A 95 26.45 -17.83 -12.62
C SER A 95 26.58 -17.28 -14.05
N LYS A 96 26.14 -16.02 -14.29
CA LYS A 96 26.25 -15.38 -15.60
C LYS A 96 27.67 -14.86 -15.90
N LYS A 97 28.49 -14.64 -14.87
CA LYS A 97 29.87 -14.20 -15.01
C LYS A 97 30.78 -15.39 -15.35
N GLU A 98 30.59 -16.52 -14.64
CA GLU A 98 31.29 -17.78 -14.90
C GLU A 98 31.07 -18.29 -16.34
N GLN A 99 29.83 -18.21 -16.84
CA GLN A 99 29.51 -18.64 -18.20
C GLN A 99 30.12 -17.75 -19.29
N LYS A 100 30.42 -16.48 -18.99
CA LYS A 100 31.07 -15.56 -19.93
C LYS A 100 32.58 -15.83 -20.00
N ASP A 101 33.22 -16.07 -18.86
CA ASP A 101 34.66 -16.34 -18.80
C ASP A 101 35.02 -17.66 -19.50
N GLN A 102 34.12 -18.65 -19.49
CA GLN A 102 34.31 -19.92 -20.20
C GLN A 102 34.11 -19.81 -21.74
N HIS A 103 33.29 -18.86 -22.20
CA HIS A 103 33.15 -18.57 -23.63
C HIS A 103 34.39 -17.85 -24.18
N ASP A 104 34.90 -16.83 -23.47
CA ASP A 104 36.09 -16.06 -23.87
C ASP A 104 37.35 -16.95 -23.97
N PHE A 105 37.49 -17.94 -23.09
CA PHE A 105 38.60 -18.90 -23.16
C PHE A 105 38.55 -19.83 -24.38
N SER A 106 37.35 -20.16 -24.87
CA SER A 106 37.16 -21.05 -26.01
C SER A 106 37.53 -20.38 -27.34
N ASP A 107 37.35 -19.06 -27.43
CA ASP A 107 37.68 -18.25 -28.61
C ASP A 107 39.21 -18.01 -28.76
N LEU A 108 40.01 -18.23 -27.71
CA LEU A 108 41.47 -18.10 -27.72
C LEU A 108 42.22 -19.35 -28.19
N GLN A 109 41.52 -20.49 -28.37
CA GLN A 109 42.10 -21.77 -28.82
C GLN A 109 41.90 -22.04 -30.32
N HIS A 110 41.38 -21.08 -31.08
CA HIS A 110 41.25 -21.11 -32.53
C HIS A 110 41.93 -19.89 -33.16
#